data_AF-A0AAE0FFR2-F1
#
_entry.id   AF-A0AAE0FFR2-F1
#
_cell.length_a   1.000
_cell.length_b   1.000
_cell.length_c   1.000
_cell.angle_alpha   90.00
_cell.angle_beta   90.00
_cell.angle_gamma   90.00
#
_symmetry.space_group_name_H-M   'P 1'
#
loop_
_entity.id
_entity.type
_entity.pdbx_description
1 polymer ?
#
loop_
_entity_poly.entity_id
_entity_poly.type
_entity_poly.pdbx_seq_one_letter_code
_entity_poly.pdbx_strand_id
1 'polypeptide(L)'
;MLRGGAGGGVALVQVPVMQVLDVDVAANLVLSMGDIQEAGGILSGMALVPGSNLIERLERKDPMSKDIIVSALVCRVEVKDDLLRDPVELFETMNTEQLVADLPLMNWANMVEIVEKSDVEARVSALCIATYKLAAGILCDMSEDAAIKTLTAIPAKIQSQILVAMPTDRAAKMLRGIPDIARVLDCLGEMSLTQLAQMVAAMEPLYAATLMDNLSPQAVASALTSQDSRHRARILQLLEPTMAVSVMRWWPKEAVAEAYALMDRRRGQALKQMSMQEEAVTSVKNLAGTDVCAAGKALMGLDASKGGMALSALEVKQALQIIPLIECQQMAGFLGHMELKPAKDIHDVLHEEMQVEFLKRMPFKPAMNLLKLYPPEKQCNMISRICTSTTTDSVVAGSEFLLKLDFGTRNKLLHDMKPEVAANALAGMKPEAAVSVMQDIAHDKLGPIMGAMDEHSIARVLEAMPPGQVLNSMLGLLRAETSDEWVDTVERARDLLNHLEQSALKMRVPERNLISPMMEDESINAALHFMLKRPNCAALVSALEKLDATLVVETSSIESAKDEITSLMSLVFKRASEQWSNKSWARNMHNALQKLEAAVGGTMLSSFYLNSAFRE
;
A
#
# COMPACT_ATOMS: atom_id res chain seq x y z
N MET A 1 87.10 3.13 7.25
CA MET A 1 88.10 4.22 7.49
C MET A 1 88.28 4.91 6.15
N LEU A 2 87.97 6.18 5.87
CA LEU A 2 88.09 7.43 6.63
C LEU A 2 86.76 8.22 6.66
N ARG A 3 86.59 9.00 7.73
CA ARG A 3 85.53 10.00 7.95
C ARG A 3 86.08 11.40 7.63
N GLY A 4 85.29 12.22 6.96
CA GLY A 4 85.49 13.66 6.70
C GLY A 4 84.68 14.01 5.46
N GLY A 5 83.90 15.07 5.34
CA GLY A 5 83.69 16.31 6.07
C GLY A 5 82.79 17.15 5.14
N ALA A 6 82.00 18.05 5.70
CA ALA A 6 80.91 18.75 5.01
C ALA A 6 81.31 19.51 3.73
N GLY A 7 80.41 19.52 2.75
CA GLY A 7 80.31 20.54 1.69
C GLY A 7 81.25 20.35 0.49
N GLY A 8 80.74 19.72 -0.56
CA GLY A 8 81.40 19.69 -1.87
C GLY A 8 80.60 18.85 -2.86
N GLY A 9 80.06 19.47 -3.91
CA GLY A 9 79.39 18.76 -5.00
C GLY A 9 80.32 17.71 -5.61
N VAL A 10 79.83 16.48 -5.68
CA VAL A 10 80.56 15.37 -6.32
C VAL A 10 80.40 15.52 -7.83
N ALA A 11 81.45 15.97 -8.49
CA ALA A 11 81.62 15.74 -9.92
C ALA A 11 81.87 14.24 -10.11
N LEU A 12 80.94 13.56 -10.79
CA LEU A 12 81.10 12.17 -11.23
C LEU A 12 82.21 12.12 -12.28
N VAL A 13 83.43 11.81 -11.85
CA VAL A 13 84.47 11.29 -12.73
C VAL A 13 84.11 9.84 -13.03
N GLN A 14 83.67 9.56 -14.27
CA GLN A 14 83.56 8.19 -14.77
C GLN A 14 84.96 7.57 -14.81
N VAL A 15 85.24 6.71 -13.83
CA VAL A 15 86.40 5.81 -13.86
C VAL A 15 85.88 4.44 -14.33
N PRO A 16 86.41 3.87 -15.43
CA PRO A 16 86.01 2.55 -15.90
C PRO A 16 86.76 1.49 -15.09
N VAL A 17 86.30 1.20 -13.88
CA VAL A 17 86.74 0.03 -13.11
C VAL A 17 85.50 -0.68 -12.58
N MET A 18 84.75 -1.33 -13.48
CA MET A 18 83.75 -2.34 -13.12
C MET A 18 84.02 -3.62 -13.89
N GLN A 19 85.15 -4.26 -13.60
CA GLN A 19 85.39 -5.65 -14.03
C GLN A 19 85.84 -6.59 -12.92
N VAL A 20 86.04 -6.15 -11.67
CA VAL A 20 86.46 -7.07 -10.60
C VAL A 20 85.89 -6.64 -9.23
N LEU A 21 84.57 -6.63 -9.09
CA LEU A 21 83.94 -6.63 -7.77
C LEU A 21 83.25 -7.97 -7.57
N ASP A 22 83.69 -8.70 -6.56
CA ASP A 22 83.10 -9.98 -6.17
C ASP A 22 81.63 -9.77 -5.74
N VAL A 23 80.76 -10.67 -6.21
CA VAL A 23 79.30 -10.62 -6.04
C VAL A 23 78.92 -10.53 -4.56
N ASP A 24 79.67 -11.18 -3.67
CA ASP A 24 79.36 -11.21 -2.23
C ASP A 24 79.79 -9.89 -1.55
N VAL A 25 80.80 -9.20 -2.07
CA VAL A 25 81.21 -7.86 -1.62
C VAL A 25 80.18 -6.82 -2.03
N ALA A 26 79.68 -6.89 -3.27
CA ALA A 26 78.64 -5.99 -3.75
C ALA A 26 77.31 -6.17 -3.00
N ALA A 27 76.92 -7.42 -2.72
CA ALA A 27 75.72 -7.72 -1.94
C ALA A 27 75.80 -7.14 -0.51
N ASN A 28 76.96 -7.28 0.15
CA ASN A 28 77.15 -6.69 1.48
C ASN A 28 77.21 -5.16 1.45
N LEU A 29 77.74 -4.57 0.37
CA LEU A 29 77.77 -3.12 0.18
C LEU A 29 76.35 -2.56 0.05
N VAL A 30 75.51 -3.17 -0.79
CA VAL A 30 74.09 -2.80 -0.98
C VAL A 30 73.30 -2.92 0.33
N LEU A 31 73.48 -4.01 1.09
CA LEU A 31 72.82 -4.19 2.38
C LEU A 31 73.29 -3.20 3.47
N SER A 32 74.45 -2.58 3.29
CA SER A 32 75.00 -1.58 4.22
C SER A 32 74.63 -0.14 3.88
N MET A 33 74.04 0.10 2.70
CA MET A 33 73.63 1.43 2.24
C MET A 33 72.22 1.75 2.76
N GLY A 34 72.09 2.84 3.53
CA GLY A 34 70.81 3.32 4.05
C GLY A 34 69.97 4.12 3.05
N ASP A 35 70.51 4.42 1.86
CA ASP A 35 69.85 5.18 0.80
C ASP A 35 69.54 4.27 -0.40
N ILE A 36 68.24 4.17 -0.73
CA ILE A 36 67.69 3.32 -1.78
C ILE A 36 68.13 3.76 -3.17
N GLN A 37 68.39 5.07 -3.40
CA GLN A 37 68.79 5.56 -4.72
C GLN A 37 70.23 5.19 -5.07
N GLU A 38 71.15 5.20 -4.10
CA GLU A 38 72.55 4.79 -4.32
C GLU A 38 72.68 3.27 -4.53
N ALA A 39 71.90 2.49 -3.77
CA ALA A 39 71.80 1.04 -3.95
C ALA A 39 71.29 0.66 -5.35
N GLY A 40 70.30 1.40 -5.87
CA GLY A 40 69.72 1.18 -7.20
C GLY A 40 70.75 1.34 -8.34
N GLY A 41 71.66 2.31 -8.25
CA GLY A 41 72.70 2.53 -9.26
C GLY A 41 73.70 1.37 -9.38
N ILE A 42 74.07 0.76 -8.24
CA ILE A 42 75.00 -0.38 -8.20
C ILE A 42 74.33 -1.65 -8.70
N LEU A 43 73.07 -1.90 -8.28
CA LEU A 43 72.29 -3.05 -8.72
C LEU A 43 72.03 -3.03 -10.23
N SER A 44 71.74 -1.85 -10.79
CA SER A 44 71.49 -1.69 -12.22
C SER A 44 72.74 -1.96 -13.09
N GLY A 45 73.94 -1.69 -12.57
CA GLY A 45 75.19 -1.99 -13.26
C GLY A 45 75.56 -3.48 -13.25
N MET A 46 75.16 -4.22 -12.21
CA MET A 46 75.50 -5.64 -12.05
C MET A 46 74.47 -6.60 -12.65
N ALA A 47 73.20 -6.21 -12.73
CA ALA A 47 72.14 -7.02 -13.35
C ALA A 47 72.35 -7.26 -14.85
N LEU A 48 73.19 -6.45 -15.51
CA LEU A 48 73.57 -6.60 -16.92
C LEU A 48 74.66 -7.65 -17.17
N VAL A 49 75.18 -8.33 -16.13
CA VAL A 49 76.17 -9.40 -16.28
C VAL A 49 75.47 -10.76 -16.42
N PRO A 50 75.54 -11.44 -17.59
CA PRO A 50 74.90 -12.73 -17.80
C PRO A 50 75.45 -13.79 -16.83
N GLY A 51 74.55 -14.46 -16.10
CA GLY A 51 74.89 -15.54 -15.16
C GLY A 51 75.14 -15.12 -13.71
N SER A 52 74.85 -13.86 -13.34
CA SER A 52 74.93 -13.44 -11.94
C SER A 52 73.69 -13.88 -11.14
N ASN A 53 73.82 -14.91 -10.28
CA ASN A 53 72.76 -15.34 -9.34
C ASN A 53 72.59 -14.34 -8.17
N LEU A 54 72.74 -13.05 -8.41
CA LEU A 54 72.80 -11.99 -7.39
C LEU A 54 71.44 -11.85 -6.67
N ILE A 55 70.33 -11.93 -7.41
CA ILE A 55 68.96 -11.85 -6.85
C ILE A 55 68.70 -13.03 -5.93
N GLU A 56 68.99 -14.25 -6.38
CA GLU A 56 68.79 -15.48 -5.60
C GLU A 56 69.65 -15.50 -4.33
N ARG A 57 70.85 -14.90 -4.37
CA ARG A 57 71.75 -14.77 -3.21
C ARG A 57 71.33 -13.68 -2.24
N LEU A 58 70.80 -12.55 -2.72
CA LEU A 58 70.25 -11.49 -1.87
C LEU A 58 68.98 -11.95 -1.15
N GLU A 59 68.10 -12.68 -1.85
CA GLU A 59 66.89 -13.29 -1.25
C GLU A 59 67.22 -14.30 -0.14
N ARG A 60 68.32 -15.07 -0.28
CA ARG A 60 68.77 -15.97 0.78
C ARG A 60 69.34 -15.26 2.01
N LYS A 61 69.86 -14.04 1.86
CA LYS A 61 70.49 -13.28 2.95
C LYS A 61 69.48 -12.47 3.77
N ASP A 62 68.51 -11.83 3.12
CA ASP A 62 67.46 -11.09 3.81
C ASP A 62 66.15 -11.04 2.97
N PRO A 63 65.11 -11.80 3.37
CA PRO A 63 63.84 -11.87 2.65
C PRO A 63 63.08 -10.53 2.57
N MET A 64 63.30 -9.60 3.51
CA MET A 64 62.65 -8.28 3.54
C MET A 64 63.19 -7.33 2.47
N SER A 65 64.32 -7.66 1.83
CA SER A 65 64.92 -6.88 0.74
C SER A 65 64.10 -6.91 -0.55
N LYS A 66 63.17 -7.87 -0.69
CA LYS A 66 62.46 -8.15 -1.94
C LYS A 66 61.63 -6.95 -2.43
N ASP A 67 60.95 -6.26 -1.52
CA ASP A 67 60.14 -5.08 -1.85
C ASP A 67 61.00 -3.87 -2.24
N ILE A 68 62.20 -3.77 -1.67
CA ILE A 68 63.18 -2.71 -1.99
C ILE A 68 63.82 -2.98 -3.36
N ILE A 69 64.17 -4.24 -3.64
CA ILE A 69 64.78 -4.67 -4.91
C ILE A 69 63.79 -4.51 -6.06
N VAL A 70 62.52 -4.90 -5.88
CA VAL A 70 61.47 -4.74 -6.88
C VAL A 70 61.17 -3.25 -7.12
N SER A 71 61.11 -2.43 -6.06
CA SER A 71 60.91 -0.98 -6.22
C SER A 71 62.08 -0.27 -6.90
N ALA A 72 63.32 -0.71 -6.66
CA ALA A 72 64.52 -0.14 -7.28
C ALA A 72 64.65 -0.52 -8.77
N LEU A 73 64.29 -1.75 -9.15
CA LEU A 73 64.32 -2.23 -10.55
C LEU A 73 63.27 -1.56 -11.43
N VAL A 74 62.12 -1.17 -10.87
CA VAL A 74 61.04 -0.48 -11.60
C VAL A 74 61.40 0.96 -11.98
N CYS A 75 62.45 1.56 -11.40
CA CYS A 75 62.72 2.99 -11.57
C CYS A 75 63.70 3.41 -12.68
N ARG A 76 64.31 2.51 -13.47
CA ARG A 76 65.08 2.93 -14.66
C ARG A 76 65.48 1.73 -15.52
N VAL A 77 64.70 1.47 -16.57
CA VAL A 77 65.13 0.62 -17.69
C VAL A 77 64.89 1.42 -18.98
N GLU A 78 65.95 1.97 -19.55
CA GLU A 78 65.96 2.37 -20.96
C GLU A 78 66.19 1.10 -21.79
N VAL A 79 65.16 0.64 -22.49
CA VAL A 79 65.24 -0.53 -23.38
C VAL A 79 65.80 -0.08 -24.74
N LYS A 80 66.80 -0.81 -25.25
CA LYS A 80 67.28 -0.68 -26.64
C LYS A 80 66.26 -1.29 -27.61
N ASP A 81 65.94 -0.53 -28.67
CA ASP A 81 64.91 -0.77 -29.70
C ASP A 81 65.04 -2.04 -30.58
N ASP A 82 65.82 -3.06 -30.21
CA ASP A 82 66.22 -4.13 -31.14
C ASP A 82 65.31 -5.39 -31.16
N LEU A 83 64.09 -5.35 -30.61
CA LEU A 83 63.11 -6.44 -30.72
C LEU A 83 61.98 -6.08 -31.69
N LEU A 84 62.28 -6.16 -32.98
CA LEU A 84 61.31 -6.08 -34.09
C LEU A 84 60.51 -7.38 -34.25
N ARG A 85 59.69 -7.73 -33.25
CA ARG A 85 58.51 -8.59 -33.46
C ARG A 85 57.27 -7.77 -33.17
N ASP A 86 56.18 -8.03 -33.88
CA ASP A 86 54.89 -7.40 -33.60
C ASP A 86 54.56 -7.68 -32.11
N PRO A 87 54.40 -6.64 -31.26
CA PRO A 87 54.11 -6.81 -29.83
C PRO A 87 52.90 -7.71 -29.57
N VAL A 88 51.96 -7.75 -30.53
CA VAL A 88 50.75 -8.58 -30.48
C VAL A 88 51.09 -10.06 -30.69
N GLU A 89 51.98 -10.39 -31.63
CA GLU A 89 52.42 -11.78 -31.88
C GLU A 89 53.23 -12.35 -30.70
N LEU A 90 54.02 -11.50 -30.02
CA LEU A 90 54.74 -11.92 -28.82
C LEU A 90 53.75 -12.33 -27.72
N PHE A 91 52.68 -11.55 -27.56
CA PHE A 91 51.69 -11.74 -26.51
C PHE A 91 50.87 -13.02 -26.67
N GLU A 92 50.46 -13.36 -27.90
CA GLU A 92 49.71 -14.60 -28.17
C GLU A 92 50.49 -15.87 -27.78
N THR A 93 51.81 -15.77 -27.65
CA THR A 93 52.69 -16.88 -27.26
C THR A 93 53.11 -16.88 -25.80
N MET A 94 52.87 -15.79 -25.06
CA MET A 94 53.24 -15.66 -23.65
C MET A 94 52.14 -16.20 -22.76
N ASN A 95 52.50 -17.07 -21.81
CA ASN A 95 51.57 -17.43 -20.75
C ASN A 95 51.41 -16.26 -19.75
N THR A 96 50.33 -16.27 -18.97
CA THR A 96 49.99 -15.20 -18.02
C THR A 96 51.12 -14.89 -17.03
N GLU A 97 51.90 -15.90 -16.63
CA GLU A 97 53.04 -15.74 -15.71
C GLU A 97 54.21 -15.00 -16.35
N GLN A 98 54.51 -15.30 -17.62
CA GLN A 98 55.59 -14.66 -18.36
C GLN A 98 55.24 -13.22 -18.73
N LEU A 99 53.97 -12.96 -19.06
CA LEU A 99 53.48 -11.60 -19.25
C LEU A 99 53.66 -10.75 -17.98
N VAL A 100 53.32 -11.30 -16.82
CA VAL A 100 53.47 -10.62 -15.52
C VAL A 100 54.93 -10.32 -15.21
N ALA A 101 55.85 -11.24 -15.54
CA ALA A 101 57.28 -11.05 -15.34
C ALA A 101 57.87 -9.96 -16.24
N ASP A 102 57.37 -9.83 -17.47
CA ASP A 102 57.92 -8.93 -18.48
C ASP A 102 57.22 -7.56 -18.51
N LEU A 103 56.01 -7.43 -17.93
CA LEU A 103 55.26 -6.17 -17.82
C LEU A 103 56.10 -5.00 -17.27
N PRO A 104 56.91 -5.14 -16.20
CA PRO A 104 57.77 -4.06 -15.71
C PRO A 104 58.92 -3.65 -16.65
N LEU A 105 59.27 -4.52 -17.62
CA LEU A 105 60.37 -4.31 -18.56
C LEU A 105 59.91 -3.69 -19.87
N MET A 106 58.59 -3.64 -20.13
CA MET A 106 58.02 -3.04 -21.32
C MET A 106 57.92 -1.52 -21.20
N ASN A 107 58.07 -0.82 -22.34
CA ASN A 107 57.74 0.61 -22.37
C ASN A 107 56.22 0.80 -22.18
N TRP A 108 55.81 1.94 -21.64
CA TRP A 108 54.42 2.22 -21.28
C TRP A 108 53.44 2.08 -22.45
N ALA A 109 53.83 2.57 -23.64
CA ALA A 109 52.98 2.53 -24.83
C ALA A 109 52.70 1.09 -25.28
N ASN A 110 53.73 0.23 -25.29
CA ASN A 110 53.59 -1.18 -25.64
C ASN A 110 52.73 -1.91 -24.62
N MET A 111 52.88 -1.63 -23.32
CA MET A 111 52.02 -2.22 -22.28
C MET A 111 50.55 -1.90 -22.51
N VAL A 112 50.21 -0.64 -22.76
CA VAL A 112 48.82 -0.21 -22.98
C VAL A 112 48.25 -0.85 -24.23
N GLU A 113 48.99 -0.84 -25.34
CA GLU A 113 48.54 -1.41 -26.62
C GLU A 113 48.31 -2.92 -26.51
N ILE A 114 49.25 -3.64 -25.87
CA ILE A 114 49.17 -5.07 -25.63
C ILE A 114 47.92 -5.39 -24.80
N VAL A 115 47.76 -4.72 -23.65
CA VAL A 115 46.61 -4.96 -22.76
C VAL A 115 45.30 -4.64 -23.49
N GLU A 116 45.22 -3.53 -24.23
CA GLU A 116 43.99 -3.16 -24.94
C GLU A 116 43.58 -4.17 -26.02
N LYS A 117 44.54 -4.75 -26.74
CA LYS A 117 44.31 -5.76 -27.78
C LYS A 117 44.03 -7.17 -27.25
N SER A 118 44.36 -7.46 -25.99
CA SER A 118 44.15 -8.78 -25.38
C SER A 118 42.66 -9.09 -25.15
N ASP A 119 42.28 -10.35 -24.95
CA ASP A 119 40.92 -10.68 -24.49
C ASP A 119 40.67 -10.17 -23.05
N VAL A 120 39.39 -10.14 -22.63
CA VAL A 120 39.01 -9.55 -21.35
C VAL A 120 39.57 -10.34 -20.15
N GLU A 121 39.69 -11.66 -20.26
CA GLU A 121 40.17 -12.52 -19.16
C GLU A 121 41.67 -12.33 -18.93
N ALA A 122 42.46 -12.28 -20.01
CA ALA A 122 43.88 -11.96 -19.96
C ALA A 122 44.13 -10.55 -19.36
N ARG A 123 43.34 -9.55 -19.77
CA ARG A 123 43.42 -8.19 -19.21
C ARG A 123 43.16 -8.15 -17.71
N VAL A 124 42.08 -8.82 -17.27
CA VAL A 124 41.71 -8.85 -15.86
C VAL A 124 42.78 -9.53 -15.03
N SER A 125 43.35 -10.64 -15.52
CA SER A 125 44.42 -11.37 -14.83
C SER A 125 45.66 -10.50 -14.67
N ALA A 126 46.09 -9.81 -15.74
CA ALA A 126 47.22 -8.89 -15.71
C ALA A 126 46.99 -7.73 -14.72
N LEU A 127 45.80 -7.10 -14.76
CA LEU A 127 45.46 -5.98 -13.88
C LEU A 127 45.29 -6.36 -12.41
N CYS A 128 44.82 -7.59 -12.12
CA CYS A 128 44.71 -8.09 -10.75
C CYS A 128 46.08 -8.33 -10.09
N ILE A 129 47.12 -8.58 -10.89
CA ILE A 129 48.49 -8.81 -10.40
C ILE A 129 49.30 -7.50 -10.35
N ALA A 130 48.97 -6.55 -11.23
CA ALA A 130 49.56 -5.22 -11.23
C ALA A 130 49.24 -4.44 -9.94
N THR A 131 50.14 -3.53 -9.56
CA THR A 131 49.81 -2.56 -8.50
C THR A 131 48.62 -1.69 -8.93
N TYR A 132 47.77 -1.29 -7.99
CA TYR A 132 46.56 -0.52 -8.32
C TYR A 132 46.85 0.79 -9.08
N LYS A 133 48.00 1.42 -8.83
CA LYS A 133 48.44 2.62 -9.55
C LYS A 133 48.77 2.33 -11.01
N LEU A 134 49.47 1.22 -11.27
CA LEU A 134 49.79 0.78 -12.63
C LEU A 134 48.51 0.42 -13.38
N ALA A 135 47.64 -0.37 -12.76
CA ALA A 135 46.35 -0.74 -13.33
C ALA A 135 45.47 0.48 -13.63
N ALA A 136 45.44 1.47 -12.73
CA ALA A 136 44.71 2.71 -12.96
C ALA A 136 45.28 3.51 -14.14
N GLY A 137 46.61 3.61 -14.27
CA GLY A 137 47.23 4.29 -15.40
C GLY A 137 46.95 3.60 -16.73
N ILE A 138 47.06 2.27 -16.80
CA ILE A 138 46.73 1.50 -18.01
C ILE A 138 45.27 1.76 -18.43
N LEU A 139 44.32 1.66 -17.48
CA LEU A 139 42.91 1.91 -17.77
C LEU A 139 42.61 3.38 -18.14
N CYS A 140 43.42 4.34 -17.69
CA CYS A 140 43.26 5.74 -18.11
C CYS A 140 43.52 5.93 -19.60
N ASP A 141 44.53 5.24 -20.12
CA ASP A 141 45.01 5.40 -21.49
C ASP A 141 44.27 4.53 -22.51
N MET A 142 43.55 3.51 -22.05
CA MET A 142 42.62 2.72 -22.87
C MET A 142 41.42 3.54 -23.36
N SER A 143 40.83 3.10 -24.48
CA SER A 143 39.51 3.58 -24.90
C SER A 143 38.44 3.36 -23.81
N GLU A 144 37.47 4.26 -23.69
CA GLU A 144 36.49 4.26 -22.60
C GLU A 144 35.69 2.94 -22.54
N ASP A 145 35.22 2.44 -23.69
CA ASP A 145 34.49 1.18 -23.76
C ASP A 145 35.34 -0.03 -23.35
N ALA A 146 36.62 -0.06 -23.73
CA ALA A 146 37.53 -1.13 -23.37
C ALA A 146 37.83 -1.10 -21.86
N ALA A 147 38.11 0.09 -21.31
CA ALA A 147 38.35 0.29 -19.89
C ALA A 147 37.13 -0.11 -19.05
N ILE A 148 35.91 0.29 -19.45
CA ILE A 148 34.67 -0.08 -18.74
C ILE A 148 34.47 -1.60 -18.77
N LYS A 149 34.60 -2.25 -19.93
CA LYS A 149 34.44 -3.71 -20.05
C LYS A 149 35.42 -4.45 -19.15
N THR A 150 36.69 -4.02 -19.16
CA THR A 150 37.74 -4.62 -18.34
C THR A 150 37.48 -4.37 -16.85
N LEU A 151 37.14 -3.15 -16.45
CA LEU A 151 36.81 -2.80 -15.08
C LEU A 151 35.59 -3.59 -14.55
N THR A 152 34.60 -3.83 -15.41
CA THR A 152 33.40 -4.64 -15.10
C THR A 152 33.70 -6.13 -14.98
N ALA A 153 34.90 -6.61 -15.33
CA ALA A 153 35.29 -7.99 -15.10
C ALA A 153 36.17 -8.17 -13.84
N ILE A 154 36.72 -7.09 -13.30
CA ILE A 154 37.56 -7.09 -12.08
C ILE A 154 36.68 -7.16 -10.81
N PRO A 155 36.99 -8.01 -9.81
CA PRO A 155 36.24 -8.07 -8.55
C PRO A 155 36.10 -6.69 -7.86
N ALA A 156 34.93 -6.39 -7.29
CA ALA A 156 34.58 -5.05 -6.78
C ALA A 156 35.60 -4.45 -5.79
N LYS A 157 36.22 -5.28 -4.96
CA LYS A 157 37.27 -4.87 -4.02
C LYS A 157 38.55 -4.38 -4.70
N ILE A 158 39.01 -5.06 -5.75
CA ILE A 158 40.17 -4.62 -6.53
C ILE A 158 39.77 -3.40 -7.37
N GLN A 159 38.56 -3.43 -7.93
CA GLN A 159 37.99 -2.35 -8.70
C GLN A 159 37.98 -1.03 -7.93
N SER A 160 37.60 -1.05 -6.64
CA SER A 160 37.56 0.17 -5.81
C SER A 160 38.94 0.75 -5.58
N GLN A 161 39.95 -0.08 -5.36
CA GLN A 161 41.34 0.34 -5.16
C GLN A 161 41.94 0.95 -6.44
N ILE A 162 41.62 0.37 -7.60
CA ILE A 162 42.01 0.90 -8.91
C ILE A 162 41.34 2.26 -9.15
N LEU A 163 40.03 2.38 -8.90
CA LEU A 163 39.31 3.65 -9.07
C LEU A 163 39.79 4.74 -8.13
N VAL A 164 40.20 4.40 -6.91
CA VAL A 164 40.82 5.33 -5.96
C VAL A 164 42.18 5.83 -6.45
N ALA A 165 42.95 4.99 -7.17
CA ALA A 165 44.25 5.35 -7.72
C ALA A 165 44.15 6.16 -9.03
N MET A 166 42.97 6.21 -9.64
CA MET A 166 42.67 6.91 -10.89
C MET A 166 42.34 8.40 -10.63
N PRO A 167 42.59 9.31 -11.60
CA PRO A 167 42.05 10.67 -11.54
C PRO A 167 40.53 10.67 -11.34
N THR A 168 40.02 11.45 -10.38
CA THR A 168 38.61 11.40 -9.93
C THR A 168 37.61 11.60 -11.07
N ASP A 169 37.89 12.51 -12.00
CA ASP A 169 37.02 12.76 -13.16
C ASP A 169 36.93 11.55 -14.10
N ARG A 170 38.04 10.83 -14.27
CA ARG A 170 38.09 9.61 -15.09
C ARG A 170 37.40 8.46 -14.37
N ALA A 171 37.64 8.31 -13.07
CA ALA A 171 37.00 7.29 -12.25
C ALA A 171 35.46 7.46 -12.22
N ALA A 172 34.98 8.70 -12.08
CA ALA A 172 33.55 9.01 -12.12
C ALA A 172 32.91 8.65 -13.48
N LYS A 173 33.60 8.92 -14.60
CA LYS A 173 33.16 8.50 -15.94
C LYS A 173 33.13 6.99 -16.09
N MET A 174 34.17 6.30 -15.62
CA MET A 174 34.23 4.84 -15.64
C MET A 174 33.08 4.20 -14.86
N LEU A 175 32.79 4.71 -13.66
CA LEU A 175 31.66 4.24 -12.86
C LEU A 175 30.33 4.41 -13.60
N ARG A 176 30.11 5.56 -14.24
CA ARG A 176 28.92 5.82 -15.07
C ARG A 176 28.76 4.82 -16.21
N GLY A 177 29.87 4.36 -16.78
CA GLY A 177 29.88 3.39 -17.86
C GLY A 177 29.46 1.97 -17.45
N ILE A 178 29.49 1.64 -16.16
CA ILE A 178 29.16 0.29 -15.67
C ILE A 178 27.63 0.14 -15.67
N PRO A 179 27.08 -0.85 -16.42
CA PRO A 179 25.63 -1.00 -16.56
C PRO A 179 24.95 -1.56 -15.30
N ASP A 180 25.69 -2.31 -14.48
CA ASP A 180 25.18 -2.93 -13.26
C ASP A 180 25.38 -2.02 -12.04
N ILE A 181 24.29 -1.40 -11.58
CA ILE A 181 24.32 -0.50 -10.43
C ILE A 181 24.70 -1.21 -9.14
N ALA A 182 24.34 -2.49 -8.96
CA ALA A 182 24.67 -3.23 -7.75
C ALA A 182 26.19 -3.37 -7.61
N ARG A 183 26.87 -3.66 -8.72
CA ARG A 183 28.33 -3.71 -8.77
C ARG A 183 29.00 -2.37 -8.47
N VAL A 184 28.43 -1.27 -8.97
CA VAL A 184 28.92 0.08 -8.63
C VAL A 184 28.78 0.32 -7.12
N LEU A 185 27.66 -0.08 -6.52
CA LEU A 185 27.43 0.06 -5.09
C LEU A 185 28.38 -0.79 -4.25
N ASP A 186 28.65 -2.03 -4.66
CA ASP A 186 29.66 -2.88 -4.03
C ASP A 186 31.04 -2.21 -4.06
N CYS A 187 31.39 -1.63 -5.21
CA CYS A 187 32.65 -0.93 -5.38
C CYS A 187 32.76 0.33 -4.50
N LEU A 188 31.67 1.12 -4.40
CA LEU A 188 31.61 2.30 -3.53
C LEU A 188 31.60 1.93 -2.04
N GLY A 189 31.01 0.78 -1.67
CA GLY A 189 30.99 0.27 -0.30
C GLY A 189 32.38 -0.08 0.24
N GLU A 190 33.32 -0.42 -0.64
CA GLU A 190 34.72 -0.70 -0.30
C GLU A 190 35.58 0.58 -0.18
N MET A 191 35.05 1.76 -0.56
CA MET A 191 35.76 3.03 -0.47
C MET A 191 35.61 3.68 0.92
N SER A 192 36.63 4.42 1.34
CA SER A 192 36.48 5.30 2.51
C SER A 192 35.52 6.46 2.22
N LEU A 193 34.90 7.03 3.26
CA LEU A 193 33.96 8.16 3.10
C LEU A 193 34.60 9.38 2.41
N THR A 194 35.89 9.61 2.61
CA THR A 194 36.63 10.70 1.94
C THR A 194 36.79 10.44 0.44
N GLN A 195 37.06 9.20 0.04
CA GLN A 195 37.16 8.81 -1.36
C GLN A 195 35.79 8.85 -2.05
N LEU A 196 34.74 8.36 -1.37
CA LEU A 196 33.37 8.45 -1.84
C LEU A 196 32.97 9.90 -2.08
N ALA A 197 33.27 10.80 -1.14
CA ALA A 197 33.08 12.24 -1.30
C ALA A 197 33.78 12.79 -2.54
N GLN A 198 35.07 12.52 -2.72
CA GLN A 198 35.82 12.97 -3.89
C GLN A 198 35.23 12.45 -5.20
N MET A 199 34.78 11.19 -5.21
CA MET A 199 34.16 10.57 -6.37
C MET A 199 32.82 11.23 -6.72
N VAL A 200 31.96 11.44 -5.73
CA VAL A 200 30.67 12.12 -5.85
C VAL A 200 30.84 13.56 -6.36
N ALA A 201 31.91 14.25 -5.96
CA ALA A 201 32.22 15.59 -6.42
C ALA A 201 32.43 15.66 -7.93
N ALA A 202 33.05 14.63 -8.50
CA ALA A 202 33.35 14.52 -9.91
C ALA A 202 32.16 13.96 -10.74
N MET A 203 31.14 13.39 -10.11
CA MET A 203 29.98 12.82 -10.78
C MET A 203 28.97 13.88 -11.23
N GLU A 204 28.25 13.60 -12.31
CA GLU A 204 27.06 14.37 -12.69
C GLU A 204 25.99 14.26 -11.59
N PRO A 205 25.31 15.35 -11.17
CA PRO A 205 24.38 15.34 -10.04
C PRO A 205 23.29 14.28 -10.14
N LEU A 206 22.77 14.03 -11.34
CA LEU A 206 21.72 13.04 -11.56
C LEU A 206 22.22 11.62 -11.29
N TYR A 207 23.40 11.27 -11.82
CA TYR A 207 23.97 9.96 -11.60
C TYR A 207 24.39 9.75 -10.14
N ALA A 208 24.97 10.78 -9.51
CA ALA A 208 25.28 10.76 -8.08
C ALA A 208 24.02 10.53 -7.23
N ALA A 209 22.91 11.19 -7.53
CA ALA A 209 21.65 11.00 -6.82
C ALA A 209 21.14 9.55 -6.95
N THR A 210 21.14 8.98 -8.16
CA THR A 210 20.72 7.58 -8.38
C THR A 210 21.56 6.58 -7.57
N LEU A 211 22.87 6.80 -7.46
CA LEU A 211 23.73 5.95 -6.64
C LEU A 211 23.45 6.14 -5.14
N MET A 212 23.28 7.38 -4.71
CA MET A 212 23.05 7.72 -3.30
C MET A 212 21.71 7.24 -2.76
N ASP A 213 20.67 7.11 -3.58
CA ASP A 213 19.38 6.52 -3.16
C ASP A 213 19.52 5.07 -2.65
N ASN A 214 20.64 4.40 -2.96
CA ASN A 214 20.95 3.05 -2.50
C ASN A 214 21.96 2.99 -1.34
N LEU A 215 22.42 4.15 -0.83
CA LEU A 215 23.35 4.24 0.30
C LEU A 215 22.61 4.61 1.60
N SER A 216 23.27 4.39 2.74
CA SER A 216 22.71 4.85 4.02
C SER A 216 22.67 6.39 4.07
N PRO A 217 21.63 7.01 4.68
CA PRO A 217 21.52 8.47 4.77
C PRO A 217 22.75 9.13 5.42
N GLN A 218 23.39 8.47 6.38
CA GLN A 218 24.59 8.96 7.06
C GLN A 218 25.81 8.97 6.13
N ALA A 219 26.00 7.92 5.31
CA ALA A 219 27.08 7.87 4.33
C ALA A 219 26.91 8.95 3.26
N VAL A 220 25.68 9.12 2.76
CA VAL A 220 25.32 10.19 1.81
C VAL A 220 25.58 11.57 2.42
N ALA A 221 25.12 11.82 3.64
CA ALA A 221 25.36 13.07 4.34
C ALA A 221 26.85 13.38 4.50
N SER A 222 27.65 12.36 4.87
CA SER A 222 29.10 12.49 5.01
C SER A 222 29.78 12.80 3.66
N ALA A 223 29.39 12.08 2.59
CA ALA A 223 29.91 12.29 1.25
C ALA A 223 29.60 13.70 0.72
N LEU A 224 28.39 14.19 0.99
CA LEU A 224 27.91 15.50 0.57
C LEU A 224 28.45 16.67 1.41
N THR A 225 28.90 16.45 2.64
CA THR A 225 29.38 17.53 3.53
C THR A 225 30.61 18.25 2.96
N SER A 226 31.47 17.54 2.24
CA SER A 226 32.69 18.09 1.63
C SER A 226 32.47 18.73 0.25
N GLN A 227 31.24 18.72 -0.26
CA GLN A 227 30.90 19.21 -1.59
C GLN A 227 30.62 20.71 -1.59
N ASP A 228 30.81 21.33 -2.76
CA ASP A 228 30.28 22.68 -3.01
C ASP A 228 28.77 22.72 -2.78
N SER A 229 28.29 23.78 -2.14
CA SER A 229 26.90 23.94 -1.74
C SER A 229 25.92 23.85 -2.91
N ARG A 230 26.29 24.29 -4.11
CA ARG A 230 25.42 24.20 -5.30
C ARG A 230 25.33 22.77 -5.81
N HIS A 231 26.45 22.04 -5.86
CA HIS A 231 26.47 20.64 -6.27
C HIS A 231 25.66 19.78 -5.31
N ARG A 232 25.89 19.96 -4.01
CA ARG A 232 25.13 19.34 -2.92
C ARG A 232 23.63 19.61 -3.04
N ALA A 233 23.22 20.86 -3.23
CA ALA A 233 21.82 21.23 -3.39
C ALA A 233 21.19 20.64 -4.66
N ARG A 234 21.95 20.48 -5.76
CA ARG A 234 21.47 19.82 -6.98
C ARG A 234 21.25 18.32 -6.77
N ILE A 235 22.19 17.64 -6.11
CA ILE A 235 22.04 16.22 -5.80
C ILE A 235 20.81 16.00 -4.90
N LEU A 236 20.67 16.77 -3.81
CA LEU A 236 19.51 16.66 -2.91
C LEU A 236 18.17 16.95 -3.58
N GLN A 237 18.13 17.77 -4.64
CA GLN A 237 16.90 17.99 -5.42
C GLN A 237 16.47 16.74 -6.20
N LEU A 238 17.44 15.93 -6.60
CA LEU A 238 17.25 14.76 -7.44
C LEU A 238 17.07 13.46 -6.63
N LEU A 239 17.51 13.43 -5.36
CA LEU A 239 17.24 12.33 -4.44
C LEU A 239 15.74 12.15 -4.18
N GLU A 240 15.36 10.93 -3.79
CA GLU A 240 14.04 10.65 -3.26
C GLU A 240 13.74 11.56 -2.03
N PRO A 241 12.53 12.15 -1.91
CA PRO A 241 12.25 13.15 -0.86
C PRO A 241 12.53 12.69 0.57
N THR A 242 12.18 11.44 0.93
CA THR A 242 12.42 10.90 2.28
C THR A 242 13.92 10.68 2.53
N MET A 243 14.67 10.24 1.52
CA MET A 243 16.13 10.13 1.59
C MET A 243 16.76 11.50 1.79
N ALA A 244 16.37 12.53 1.02
CA ALA A 244 16.92 13.87 1.14
C ALA A 244 16.70 14.48 2.54
N VAL A 245 15.51 14.30 3.13
CA VAL A 245 15.23 14.73 4.51
C VAL A 245 16.09 13.96 5.51
N SER A 246 16.19 12.64 5.36
CA SER A 246 17.01 11.78 6.22
C SER A 246 18.49 12.17 6.18
N VAL A 247 19.00 12.56 5.02
CA VAL A 247 20.37 13.05 4.82
C VAL A 247 20.57 14.39 5.53
N MET A 248 19.66 15.35 5.34
CA MET A 248 19.73 16.68 5.95
C MET A 248 19.76 16.63 7.48
N ARG A 249 19.17 15.61 8.09
CA ARG A 249 19.18 15.40 9.55
C ARG A 249 20.59 15.24 10.15
N TRP A 250 21.56 14.80 9.35
CA TRP A 250 22.95 14.63 9.77
C TRP A 250 23.80 15.89 9.59
N TRP A 251 23.21 16.99 9.13
CA TRP A 251 23.92 18.25 8.91
C TRP A 251 23.61 19.31 9.96
N PRO A 252 24.54 20.28 10.14
CA PRO A 252 24.24 21.50 10.87
C PRO A 252 23.07 22.26 10.25
N LYS A 253 22.27 22.96 11.08
CA LYS A 253 21.08 23.71 10.63
C LYS A 253 21.43 24.77 9.58
N GLU A 254 22.63 25.34 9.66
CA GLU A 254 23.15 26.34 8.73
C GLU A 254 23.33 25.74 7.32
N ALA A 255 23.89 24.52 7.23
CA ALA A 255 24.10 23.83 5.95
C ALA A 255 22.76 23.39 5.32
N VAL A 256 21.78 23.00 6.15
CA VAL A 256 20.42 22.69 5.69
C VAL A 256 19.72 23.95 5.16
N ALA A 257 19.83 25.08 5.88
CA ALA A 257 19.25 26.34 5.45
C ALA A 257 19.88 26.84 4.12
N GLU A 258 21.20 26.73 3.98
CA GLU A 258 21.91 27.04 2.74
C GLU A 258 21.45 26.13 1.59
N ALA A 259 21.34 24.82 1.83
CA ALA A 259 20.85 23.88 0.83
C ALA A 259 19.45 24.28 0.34
N TYR A 260 18.51 24.56 1.24
CA TYR A 260 17.16 25.02 0.85
C TYR A 260 17.17 26.32 0.04
N ALA A 261 18.09 27.24 0.32
CA ALA A 261 18.20 28.50 -0.41
C ALA A 261 18.69 28.32 -1.86
N LEU A 262 19.45 27.25 -2.11
CA LEU A 262 19.99 26.91 -3.44
C LEU A 262 19.10 25.96 -4.25
N MET A 263 18.02 25.45 -3.64
CA MET A 263 17.08 24.56 -4.31
C MET A 263 16.02 25.29 -5.13
N ASP A 264 15.41 24.58 -6.09
CA ASP A 264 14.12 25.02 -6.61
C ASP A 264 13.14 25.27 -5.45
N ARG A 265 12.45 26.42 -5.50
CA ARG A 265 11.61 26.91 -4.40
C ARG A 265 10.53 25.90 -4.01
N ARG A 266 9.92 25.20 -4.98
CA ARG A 266 8.86 24.21 -4.69
C ARG A 266 9.46 22.99 -4.01
N ARG A 267 10.58 22.48 -4.54
CA ARG A 267 11.27 21.33 -3.96
C ARG A 267 11.79 21.62 -2.54
N GLY A 268 12.44 22.76 -2.34
CA GLY A 268 12.94 23.18 -1.03
C GLY A 268 11.81 23.35 0.00
N GLN A 269 10.66 23.92 -0.39
CA GLN A 269 9.49 24.02 0.50
C GLN A 269 8.91 22.65 0.86
N ALA A 270 8.80 21.73 -0.09
CA ALA A 270 8.30 20.38 0.15
C ALA A 270 9.22 19.62 1.13
N LEU A 271 10.53 19.62 0.89
CA LEU A 271 11.51 18.99 1.77
C LEU A 271 11.53 19.62 3.16
N LYS A 272 11.39 20.95 3.26
CA LYS A 272 11.29 21.65 4.54
C LYS A 272 10.05 21.23 5.32
N GLN A 273 8.89 21.11 4.66
CA GLN A 273 7.67 20.63 5.30
C GLN A 273 7.83 19.19 5.78
N MET A 274 8.40 18.30 4.97
CA MET A 274 8.67 16.91 5.35
C MET A 274 9.67 16.81 6.51
N SER A 275 10.71 17.62 6.53
CA SER A 275 11.68 17.68 7.64
C SER A 275 11.02 18.09 8.96
N MET A 276 10.15 19.11 8.94
CA MET A 276 9.38 19.50 10.13
C MET A 276 8.42 18.38 10.60
N GLN A 277 7.90 17.58 9.66
CA GLN A 277 7.06 16.42 10.00
C GLN A 277 7.89 15.33 10.68
N GLU A 278 9.05 14.98 10.13
CA GLU A 278 9.91 13.94 10.70
C GLU A 278 10.47 14.35 12.08
N GLU A 279 10.83 15.62 12.26
CA GLU A 279 11.25 16.15 13.56
C GLU A 279 10.13 16.04 14.61
N ALA A 280 8.89 16.37 14.23
CA ALA A 280 7.74 16.22 15.11
C ALA A 280 7.49 14.76 15.48
N VAL A 281 7.53 13.85 14.51
CA VAL A 281 7.39 12.40 14.71
C VAL A 281 8.48 11.86 15.63
N THR A 282 9.75 12.24 15.38
CA THR A 282 10.90 11.82 16.20
C THR A 282 10.78 12.36 17.62
N SER A 283 10.33 13.61 17.79
CA SER A 283 10.13 14.23 19.10
C SER A 283 9.08 13.48 19.91
N VAL A 284 7.93 13.17 19.30
CA VAL A 284 6.89 12.35 19.94
C VAL A 284 7.43 10.97 20.33
N LYS A 285 8.17 10.31 19.45
CA LYS A 285 8.76 9.00 19.72
C LYS A 285 9.74 9.01 20.88
N ASN A 286 10.63 9.99 20.94
CA ASN A 286 11.58 10.14 22.04
C ASN A 286 10.88 10.46 23.37
N LEU A 287 9.85 11.32 23.32
CA LEU A 287 9.03 11.62 24.50
C LEU A 287 8.23 10.40 24.95
N ALA A 288 7.68 9.59 24.05
CA ALA A 288 6.90 8.42 24.42
C ALA A 288 7.70 7.38 25.23
N GLY A 289 9.03 7.34 25.05
CA GLY A 289 9.91 6.50 25.84
C GLY A 289 10.30 7.06 27.21
N THR A 290 10.07 8.34 27.48
CA THR A 290 10.55 9.05 28.68
C THR A 290 9.44 9.70 29.50
N ASP A 291 8.51 10.37 28.84
CA ASP A 291 7.35 11.07 29.41
C ASP A 291 6.13 10.95 28.48
N VAL A 292 5.26 9.99 28.79
CA VAL A 292 4.00 9.72 28.07
C VAL A 292 3.08 10.95 28.04
N CYS A 293 3.06 11.75 29.11
CA CYS A 293 2.21 12.94 29.19
C CYS A 293 2.71 14.04 28.26
N ALA A 294 4.03 14.27 28.22
CA ALA A 294 4.63 15.19 27.26
C ALA A 294 4.44 14.72 25.82
N ALA A 295 4.56 13.41 25.56
CA ALA A 295 4.30 12.83 24.24
C ALA A 295 2.85 13.04 23.80
N GLY A 296 1.87 12.81 24.69
CA GLY A 296 0.46 13.06 24.40
C GLY A 296 0.17 14.53 24.10
N LYS A 297 0.73 15.46 24.89
CA LYS A 297 0.62 16.90 24.60
C LYS A 297 1.27 17.30 23.28
N ALA A 298 2.43 16.73 22.96
CA ALA A 298 3.09 16.96 21.68
C ALA A 298 2.24 16.44 20.52
N LEU A 299 1.65 15.25 20.65
CA LEU A 299 0.77 14.66 19.63
C LEU A 299 -0.48 15.53 19.41
N MET A 300 -1.09 16.05 20.48
CA MET A 300 -2.26 16.95 20.38
C MET A 300 -1.96 18.26 19.64
N GLY A 301 -0.70 18.70 19.60
CA GLY A 301 -0.28 19.87 18.82
C GLY A 301 -0.12 19.60 17.31
N LEU A 302 -0.24 18.34 16.87
CA LEU A 302 -0.10 17.94 15.47
C LEU A 302 -1.45 17.89 14.76
N ASP A 303 -1.43 18.20 13.46
CA ASP A 303 -2.58 17.94 12.59
C ASP A 303 -2.82 16.42 12.41
N ALA A 304 -3.99 16.06 11.90
CA ALA A 304 -4.43 14.66 11.81
C ALA A 304 -3.44 13.75 11.05
N SER A 305 -2.84 14.26 9.98
CA SER A 305 -1.88 13.51 9.18
C SER A 305 -0.57 13.29 9.92
N LYS A 306 0.00 14.36 10.50
CA LYS A 306 1.26 14.28 11.26
C LYS A 306 1.10 13.46 12.53
N GLY A 307 0.00 13.62 13.24
CA GLY A 307 -0.31 12.83 14.43
C GLY A 307 -0.52 11.35 14.11
N GLY A 308 -1.16 11.02 12.99
CA GLY A 308 -1.27 9.65 12.49
C GLY A 308 0.09 9.02 12.21
N MET A 309 0.97 9.72 11.49
CA MET A 309 2.34 9.27 11.23
C MET A 309 3.15 9.10 12.53
N ALA A 310 3.07 10.07 13.44
CA ALA A 310 3.77 10.02 14.72
C ALA A 310 3.30 8.85 15.58
N LEU A 311 1.98 8.59 15.62
CA LEU A 311 1.39 7.47 16.34
C LEU A 311 1.80 6.12 15.73
N SER A 312 1.88 5.98 14.39
CA SER A 312 2.37 4.75 13.75
C SER A 312 3.84 4.44 14.01
N ALA A 313 4.65 5.45 14.33
CA ALA A 313 6.07 5.26 14.61
C ALA A 313 6.33 4.74 16.04
N LEU A 314 5.30 4.68 16.89
CA LEU A 314 5.36 4.19 18.26
C LEU A 314 5.10 2.68 18.31
N GLU A 315 5.64 2.03 19.34
CA GLU A 315 5.18 0.67 19.67
C GLU A 315 3.73 0.71 20.15
N VAL A 316 2.94 -0.33 19.82
CA VAL A 316 1.52 -0.41 20.20
C VAL A 316 1.30 -0.16 21.70
N LYS A 317 2.20 -0.68 22.56
CA LYS A 317 2.15 -0.45 24.02
C LYS A 317 2.29 1.03 24.39
N GLN A 318 3.18 1.76 23.74
CA GLN A 318 3.38 3.20 23.96
C GLN A 318 2.18 4.00 23.45
N ALA A 319 1.69 3.66 22.25
CA ALA A 319 0.50 4.27 21.69
C ALA A 319 -0.71 4.14 22.64
N LEU A 320 -0.94 2.94 23.21
CA LEU A 320 -2.03 2.70 24.16
C LEU A 320 -1.91 3.47 25.48
N GLN A 321 -0.69 3.82 25.90
CA GLN A 321 -0.48 4.70 27.06
C GLN A 321 -0.81 6.16 26.75
N ILE A 322 -0.62 6.58 25.50
CA ILE A 322 -0.88 7.94 25.04
C ILE A 322 -2.36 8.15 24.67
N ILE A 323 -3.03 7.14 24.11
CA ILE A 323 -4.42 7.25 23.63
C ILE A 323 -5.40 7.85 24.65
N PRO A 324 -5.40 7.44 25.94
CA PRO A 324 -6.28 8.02 26.96
C PRO A 324 -6.06 9.51 27.22
N LEU A 325 -4.92 10.07 26.79
CA LEU A 325 -4.57 11.49 26.99
C LEU A 325 -5.06 12.38 25.84
N ILE A 326 -5.66 11.80 24.80
CA ILE A 326 -6.01 12.50 23.56
C ILE A 326 -7.52 12.46 23.36
N GLU A 327 -8.08 13.59 22.94
CA GLU A 327 -9.51 13.67 22.65
C GLU A 327 -9.92 12.67 21.57
N CYS A 328 -11.06 12.02 21.79
CA CYS A 328 -11.56 10.95 20.93
C CYS A 328 -11.70 11.37 19.45
N GLN A 329 -12.09 12.62 19.19
CA GLN A 329 -12.20 13.16 17.83
C GLN A 329 -10.84 13.27 17.15
N GLN A 330 -9.83 13.77 17.87
CA GLN A 330 -8.49 13.95 17.35
C GLN A 330 -7.81 12.59 17.11
N MET A 331 -7.99 11.64 18.03
CA MET A 331 -7.50 10.27 17.87
C MET A 331 -8.12 9.57 16.67
N ALA A 332 -9.44 9.70 16.46
CA ALA A 332 -10.10 9.18 15.27
C ALA A 332 -9.53 9.81 13.97
N GLY A 333 -9.18 11.11 14.01
CA GLY A 333 -8.46 11.80 12.95
C GLY A 333 -7.07 11.21 12.68
N PHE A 334 -6.30 10.91 13.73
CA PHE A 334 -4.98 10.27 13.63
C PHE A 334 -5.07 8.87 13.03
N LEU A 335 -5.96 8.03 13.57
CA LEU A 335 -6.19 6.69 13.04
C LEU A 335 -6.65 6.72 11.57
N GLY A 336 -7.44 7.71 11.18
CA GLY A 336 -7.91 7.88 9.81
C GLY A 336 -6.84 8.28 8.79
N HIS A 337 -5.69 8.82 9.22
CA HIS A 337 -4.57 9.19 8.35
C HIS A 337 -3.35 8.27 8.50
N MET A 338 -3.45 7.26 9.37
CA MET A 338 -2.38 6.30 9.60
C MET A 338 -2.45 5.17 8.57
N GLU A 339 -1.33 4.47 8.36
CA GLU A 339 -1.34 3.23 7.59
C GLU A 339 -2.29 2.20 8.22
N LEU A 340 -2.98 1.43 7.37
CA LEU A 340 -4.08 0.57 7.81
C LEU A 340 -3.66 -0.51 8.80
N LYS A 341 -2.45 -1.07 8.65
CA LYS A 341 -1.95 -2.13 9.54
C LYS A 341 -1.68 -1.60 10.95
N PRO A 342 -0.84 -0.56 11.16
CA PRO A 342 -0.72 0.08 12.48
C PRO A 342 -2.05 0.56 13.07
N ALA A 343 -2.96 1.08 12.25
CA ALA A 343 -4.29 1.49 12.70
C ALA A 343 -5.10 0.34 13.24
N LYS A 344 -5.10 -0.79 12.53
CA LYS A 344 -5.74 -2.03 12.99
C LYS A 344 -5.08 -2.56 14.26
N ASP A 345 -3.76 -2.60 14.31
CA ASP A 345 -3.02 -3.15 15.45
C ASP A 345 -3.31 -2.33 16.73
N ILE A 346 -3.35 -1.00 16.63
CA ILE A 346 -3.76 -0.14 17.74
C ILE A 346 -5.23 -0.35 18.08
N HIS A 347 -6.11 -0.34 17.07
CA HIS A 347 -7.56 -0.47 17.27
C HIS A 347 -7.92 -1.81 17.93
N ASP A 348 -7.26 -2.91 17.56
CA ASP A 348 -7.51 -4.25 18.10
C ASP A 348 -7.28 -4.37 19.61
N VAL A 349 -6.37 -3.58 20.17
CA VAL A 349 -6.04 -3.63 21.59
C VAL A 349 -6.90 -2.67 22.42
N LEU A 350 -7.65 -1.78 21.76
CA LEU A 350 -8.62 -0.92 22.45
C LEU A 350 -9.81 -1.72 22.97
N HIS A 351 -10.43 -1.20 24.03
CA HIS A 351 -11.73 -1.68 24.47
C HIS A 351 -12.77 -1.51 23.34
N GLU A 352 -13.69 -2.45 23.20
CA GLU A 352 -14.66 -2.48 22.09
C GLU A 352 -15.50 -1.20 21.99
N GLU A 353 -15.80 -0.55 23.12
CA GLU A 353 -16.52 0.73 23.15
C GLU A 353 -15.72 1.85 22.48
N MET A 354 -14.41 1.92 22.76
CA MET A 354 -13.50 2.90 22.15
C MET A 354 -13.29 2.59 20.66
N GLN A 355 -13.23 1.31 20.29
CA GLN A 355 -13.15 0.89 18.89
C GLN A 355 -14.32 1.45 18.07
N VAL A 356 -15.55 1.26 18.58
CA VAL A 356 -16.79 1.76 17.97
C VAL A 356 -16.81 3.28 17.94
N GLU A 357 -16.45 3.94 19.04
CA GLU A 357 -16.45 5.40 19.12
C GLU A 357 -15.44 6.05 18.14
N PHE A 358 -14.26 5.45 17.96
CA PHE A 358 -13.30 5.91 16.97
C PHE A 358 -13.81 5.71 15.54
N LEU A 359 -14.45 4.59 15.24
CA LEU A 359 -15.04 4.35 13.91
C LEU A 359 -16.15 5.36 13.59
N LYS A 360 -16.97 5.74 14.58
CA LYS A 360 -18.02 6.77 14.41
C LYS A 360 -17.45 8.14 14.04
N ARG A 361 -16.30 8.51 14.61
CA ARG A 361 -15.69 9.84 14.46
C ARG A 361 -14.67 9.94 13.34
N MET A 362 -14.21 8.81 12.83
CA MET A 362 -13.24 8.74 11.74
C MET A 362 -13.92 9.09 10.41
N PRO A 363 -13.20 9.73 9.45
CA PRO A 363 -13.73 9.90 8.11
C PRO A 363 -14.15 8.56 7.51
N PHE A 364 -15.29 8.55 6.82
CA PHE A 364 -15.95 7.32 6.36
C PHE A 364 -15.03 6.37 5.58
N LYS A 365 -14.27 6.91 4.61
CA LYS A 365 -13.39 6.09 3.75
C LYS A 365 -12.29 5.37 4.55
N PRO A 366 -11.48 6.04 5.38
CA PRO A 366 -10.56 5.37 6.32
C PRO A 366 -11.24 4.37 7.24
N ALA A 367 -12.38 4.71 7.84
CA ALA A 367 -13.10 3.82 8.75
C ALA A 367 -13.55 2.52 8.05
N MET A 368 -14.04 2.63 6.82
CA MET A 368 -14.42 1.48 6.01
C MET A 368 -13.21 0.63 5.61
N ASN A 369 -12.08 1.27 5.24
CA ASN A 369 -10.85 0.54 4.94
C ASN A 369 -10.34 -0.23 6.16
N LEU A 370 -10.43 0.36 7.35
CA LEU A 370 -10.08 -0.29 8.61
C LEU A 370 -11.04 -1.45 8.92
N LEU A 371 -12.35 -1.24 8.77
CA LEU A 371 -13.38 -2.27 8.97
C LEU A 371 -13.14 -3.51 8.10
N LYS A 372 -12.77 -3.31 6.83
CA LYS A 372 -12.49 -4.40 5.88
C LYS A 372 -11.34 -5.32 6.31
N LEU A 373 -10.47 -4.89 7.24
CA LEU A 373 -9.41 -5.74 7.77
C LEU A 373 -9.86 -6.67 8.90
N TYR A 374 -11.09 -6.53 9.40
CA TYR A 374 -11.65 -7.41 10.42
C TYR A 374 -12.40 -8.59 9.81
N PRO A 375 -12.45 -9.74 10.51
CA PRO A 375 -13.37 -10.82 10.15
C PRO A 375 -14.82 -10.33 10.12
N PRO A 376 -15.69 -10.90 9.25
CA PRO A 376 -17.08 -10.45 9.12
C PRO A 376 -17.81 -10.37 10.47
N GLU A 377 -17.63 -11.33 11.36
CA GLU A 377 -18.28 -11.34 12.70
C GLU A 377 -17.92 -10.10 13.54
N LYS A 378 -16.65 -9.68 13.52
CA LYS A 378 -16.18 -8.49 14.24
C LYS A 378 -16.66 -7.21 13.56
N GLN A 379 -16.68 -7.17 12.22
CA GLN A 379 -17.35 -6.09 11.47
C GLN A 379 -18.82 -5.99 11.88
N CYS A 380 -19.49 -7.12 12.04
CA CYS A 380 -20.90 -7.17 12.43
C CYS A 380 -21.15 -6.60 13.81
N ASN A 381 -20.36 -7.02 14.79
CA ASN A 381 -20.45 -6.50 16.14
C ASN A 381 -20.18 -4.98 16.18
N MET A 382 -19.15 -4.50 15.48
CA MET A 382 -18.86 -3.07 15.44
C MET A 382 -19.98 -2.25 14.76
N ILE A 383 -20.44 -2.67 13.57
CA ILE A 383 -21.49 -1.93 12.83
C ILE A 383 -22.80 -1.95 13.61
N SER A 384 -23.19 -3.11 14.17
CA SER A 384 -24.40 -3.20 15.00
C SER A 384 -24.35 -2.23 16.17
N ARG A 385 -23.21 -2.12 16.87
CA ARG A 385 -23.02 -1.14 17.95
C ARG A 385 -23.03 0.32 17.48
N ILE A 386 -22.57 0.59 16.26
CA ILE A 386 -22.70 1.93 15.66
C ILE A 386 -24.19 2.25 15.44
N CYS A 387 -24.95 1.30 14.88
CA CYS A 387 -26.38 1.43 14.60
C CYS A 387 -27.27 1.49 15.84
N THR A 388 -26.86 0.90 16.98
CA THR A 388 -27.60 1.01 18.26
C THR A 388 -27.33 2.30 19.03
N SER A 389 -26.51 3.20 18.48
CA SER A 389 -26.23 4.48 19.13
C SER A 389 -27.49 5.34 19.19
N THR A 390 -27.69 6.06 20.29
CA THR A 390 -28.86 6.93 20.51
C THR A 390 -28.83 8.21 19.69
N THR A 391 -27.70 8.55 19.08
CA THR A 391 -27.54 9.75 18.25
C THR A 391 -27.88 9.45 16.79
N THR A 392 -28.71 10.28 16.16
CA THR A 392 -29.07 10.18 14.73
C THR A 392 -27.85 10.09 13.82
N ASP A 393 -26.80 10.87 14.08
CA ASP A 393 -25.59 10.89 13.25
C ASP A 393 -24.85 9.54 13.23
N SER A 394 -24.83 8.84 14.36
CA SER A 394 -24.24 7.51 14.45
C SER A 394 -25.06 6.46 13.70
N VAL A 395 -26.40 6.55 13.76
CA VAL A 395 -27.27 5.64 13.01
C VAL A 395 -27.04 5.83 11.51
N VAL A 396 -27.00 7.08 11.04
CA VAL A 396 -26.70 7.42 9.64
C VAL A 396 -25.31 6.92 9.21
N ALA A 397 -24.29 7.08 10.06
CA ALA A 397 -22.96 6.55 9.77
C ALA A 397 -22.97 5.01 9.67
N GLY A 398 -23.66 4.32 10.59
CA GLY A 398 -23.86 2.87 10.56
C GLY A 398 -24.57 2.40 9.28
N SER A 399 -25.62 3.09 8.87
CA SER A 399 -26.34 2.88 7.62
C SER A 399 -25.43 3.06 6.40
N GLU A 400 -24.57 4.07 6.39
CA GLU A 400 -23.62 4.29 5.29
C GLU A 400 -22.58 3.16 5.22
N PHE A 401 -22.11 2.64 6.35
CA PHE A 401 -21.20 1.49 6.38
C PHE A 401 -21.87 0.27 5.75
N LEU A 402 -23.11 -0.05 6.14
CA LEU A 402 -23.88 -1.15 5.58
C LEU A 402 -23.99 -1.07 4.06
N LEU A 403 -24.27 0.11 3.51
CA LEU A 403 -24.46 0.30 2.07
C LEU A 403 -23.18 0.06 1.24
N LYS A 404 -22.00 0.22 1.84
CA LYS A 404 -20.71 0.10 1.15
C LYS A 404 -20.03 -1.25 1.33
N LEU A 405 -20.62 -2.13 2.14
CA LEU A 405 -20.23 -3.55 2.18
C LEU A 405 -20.67 -4.25 0.89
N ASP A 406 -19.92 -5.29 0.51
CA ASP A 406 -20.37 -6.18 -0.57
C ASP A 406 -21.65 -6.91 -0.16
N PHE A 407 -22.43 -7.34 -1.16
CA PHE A 407 -23.72 -8.01 -0.96
C PHE A 407 -23.62 -9.20 0.01
N GLY A 408 -22.58 -10.03 -0.11
CA GLY A 408 -22.43 -11.23 0.71
C GLY A 408 -22.20 -10.89 2.18
N THR A 409 -21.27 -9.97 2.45
CA THR A 409 -20.98 -9.49 3.80
C THR A 409 -22.17 -8.75 4.40
N ARG A 410 -22.84 -7.89 3.62
CA ARG A 410 -24.03 -7.14 4.06
C ARG A 410 -25.20 -8.05 4.43
N ASN A 411 -25.50 -9.05 3.61
CA ASN A 411 -26.62 -9.95 3.88
C ASN A 411 -26.35 -10.82 5.11
N LYS A 412 -25.14 -11.38 5.22
CA LYS A 412 -24.71 -12.12 6.41
C LYS A 412 -24.81 -11.26 7.67
N LEU A 413 -24.34 -10.01 7.58
CA LEU A 413 -24.40 -9.03 8.64
C LEU A 413 -25.82 -8.74 9.12
N LEU A 414 -26.75 -8.47 8.21
CA LEU A 414 -28.15 -8.21 8.53
C LEU A 414 -28.85 -9.46 9.09
N HIS A 415 -28.48 -10.63 8.60
CA HIS A 415 -28.97 -11.90 9.11
C HIS A 415 -28.54 -12.16 10.56
N ASP A 416 -27.31 -11.78 10.92
CA ASP A 416 -26.73 -12.00 12.25
C ASP A 416 -27.08 -10.88 13.26
N MET A 417 -27.65 -9.77 12.79
CA MET A 417 -28.14 -8.67 13.63
C MET A 417 -29.46 -9.00 14.32
N LYS A 418 -29.67 -8.44 15.52
CA LYS A 418 -31.01 -8.43 16.13
C LYS A 418 -31.97 -7.59 15.28
N PRO A 419 -33.25 -7.97 15.14
CA PRO A 419 -34.20 -7.26 14.28
C PRO A 419 -34.29 -5.75 14.54
N GLU A 420 -34.24 -5.32 15.79
CA GLU A 420 -34.32 -3.91 16.18
C GLU A 420 -33.10 -3.11 15.72
N VAL A 421 -31.93 -3.74 15.70
CA VAL A 421 -30.69 -3.10 15.25
C VAL A 421 -30.66 -2.98 13.74
N ALA A 422 -31.09 -4.03 13.04
CA ALA A 422 -31.24 -4.00 11.59
C ALA A 422 -32.30 -2.97 11.16
N ALA A 423 -33.42 -2.90 11.89
CA ALA A 423 -34.48 -1.92 11.69
C ALA A 423 -33.97 -0.48 11.80
N ASN A 424 -33.26 -0.16 12.88
CA ASN A 424 -32.64 1.15 13.08
C ASN A 424 -31.62 1.47 11.97
N ALA A 425 -30.82 0.48 11.57
CA ALA A 425 -29.84 0.67 10.52
C ALA A 425 -30.48 0.91 9.14
N LEU A 426 -31.61 0.28 8.83
CA LEU A 426 -32.38 0.55 7.61
C LEU A 426 -33.10 1.90 7.68
N ALA A 427 -33.63 2.28 8.83
CA ALA A 427 -34.31 3.56 9.05
C ALA A 427 -33.37 4.77 8.84
N GLY A 428 -32.07 4.62 9.15
CA GLY A 428 -31.06 5.65 8.89
C GLY A 428 -30.63 5.80 7.43
N MET A 429 -31.05 4.90 6.53
CA MET A 429 -30.73 4.97 5.10
C MET A 429 -31.68 5.91 4.33
N LYS A 430 -31.29 6.27 3.10
CA LYS A 430 -32.26 6.77 2.12
C LYS A 430 -33.25 5.66 1.78
N PRO A 431 -34.55 5.94 1.61
CA PRO A 431 -35.57 4.91 1.37
C PRO A 431 -35.23 3.98 0.20
N GLU A 432 -34.75 4.50 -0.91
CA GLU A 432 -34.39 3.71 -2.09
C GLU A 432 -33.22 2.74 -1.81
N ALA A 433 -32.27 3.19 -0.98
CA ALA A 433 -31.14 2.39 -0.56
C ALA A 433 -31.57 1.31 0.45
N ALA A 434 -32.47 1.63 1.39
CA ALA A 434 -33.06 0.67 2.30
C ALA A 434 -33.83 -0.43 1.53
N VAL A 435 -34.62 -0.06 0.52
CA VAL A 435 -35.33 -1.00 -0.35
C VAL A 435 -34.36 -1.93 -1.07
N SER A 436 -33.28 -1.39 -1.65
CA SER A 436 -32.25 -2.22 -2.30
C SER A 436 -31.59 -3.19 -1.32
N VAL A 437 -31.35 -2.77 -0.08
CA VAL A 437 -30.79 -3.68 0.94
C VAL A 437 -31.82 -4.72 1.37
N MET A 438 -33.09 -4.35 1.52
CA MET A 438 -34.17 -5.25 1.93
C MET A 438 -34.47 -6.34 0.90
N GLN A 439 -34.31 -6.04 -0.40
CA GLN A 439 -34.42 -7.02 -1.47
C GLN A 439 -33.38 -8.16 -1.35
N ASP A 440 -32.27 -7.88 -0.67
CA ASP A 440 -31.18 -8.84 -0.48
C ASP A 440 -31.41 -9.72 0.77
N ILE A 441 -32.27 -9.30 1.68
CA ILE A 441 -32.56 -10.01 2.94
C ILE A 441 -33.50 -11.18 2.65
N ALA A 442 -33.23 -12.34 3.25
CA ALA A 442 -34.14 -13.48 3.17
C ALA A 442 -35.54 -13.10 3.73
N HIS A 443 -36.60 -13.50 3.02
CA HIS A 443 -37.98 -13.08 3.33
C HIS A 443 -38.45 -13.41 4.75
N ASP A 444 -37.93 -14.50 5.35
CA ASP A 444 -38.25 -14.92 6.72
C ASP A 444 -37.67 -13.99 7.79
N LYS A 445 -36.62 -13.23 7.45
CA LYS A 445 -35.98 -12.24 8.33
C LYS A 445 -36.53 -10.83 8.14
N LEU A 446 -37.05 -10.54 6.95
CA LEU A 446 -37.56 -9.22 6.62
C LEU A 446 -38.73 -8.80 7.51
N GLY A 447 -39.66 -9.73 7.80
CA GLY A 447 -40.83 -9.49 8.63
C GLY A 447 -40.48 -8.96 10.03
N PRO A 448 -39.67 -9.69 10.83
CA PRO A 448 -39.23 -9.21 12.14
C PRO A 448 -38.48 -7.87 12.10
N ILE A 449 -37.65 -7.64 11.08
CA ILE A 449 -36.92 -6.37 10.93
C ILE A 449 -37.89 -5.22 10.67
N MET A 450 -38.81 -5.38 9.71
CA MET A 450 -39.82 -4.37 9.43
C MET A 450 -40.75 -4.13 10.62
N GLY A 451 -41.13 -5.19 11.35
CA GLY A 451 -41.97 -5.08 12.54
C GLY A 451 -41.30 -4.31 13.70
N ALA A 452 -39.96 -4.25 13.71
CA ALA A 452 -39.19 -3.50 14.69
C ALA A 452 -38.87 -2.05 14.26
N MET A 453 -39.22 -1.64 13.02
CA MET A 453 -39.07 -0.26 12.56
C MET A 453 -40.21 0.62 13.11
N ASP A 454 -39.95 1.91 13.30
CA ASP A 454 -41.04 2.84 13.60
C ASP A 454 -41.95 3.04 12.37
N GLU A 455 -43.23 3.32 12.61
CA GLU A 455 -44.25 3.44 11.56
C GLU A 455 -43.87 4.42 10.44
N HIS A 456 -43.19 5.51 10.79
CA HIS A 456 -42.78 6.52 9.81
C HIS A 456 -41.66 5.99 8.90
N SER A 457 -40.68 5.28 9.47
CA SER A 457 -39.63 4.63 8.70
C SER A 457 -40.17 3.51 7.81
N ILE A 458 -41.14 2.71 8.29
CA ILE A 458 -41.83 1.70 7.48
C ILE A 458 -42.54 2.37 6.30
N ALA A 459 -43.36 3.39 6.56
CA ALA A 459 -44.10 4.10 5.52
C ALA A 459 -43.16 4.67 4.45
N ARG A 460 -42.07 5.33 4.84
CA ARG A 460 -41.06 5.87 3.91
C ARG A 460 -40.43 4.79 3.03
N VAL A 461 -40.10 3.64 3.61
CA VAL A 461 -39.52 2.52 2.87
C VAL A 461 -40.55 1.92 1.91
N LEU A 462 -41.79 1.69 2.36
CA LEU A 462 -42.86 1.17 1.52
C LEU A 462 -43.22 2.11 0.37
N GLU A 463 -43.21 3.43 0.60
CA GLU A 463 -43.42 4.44 -0.46
C GLU A 463 -42.33 4.41 -1.54
N ALA A 464 -41.11 4.01 -1.19
CA ALA A 464 -40.00 3.87 -2.14
C ALA A 464 -39.92 2.48 -2.80
N MET A 465 -40.72 1.51 -2.36
CA MET A 465 -40.74 0.17 -2.96
C MET A 465 -41.56 0.13 -4.25
N PRO A 466 -41.13 -0.63 -5.27
CA PRO A 466 -41.99 -0.97 -6.39
C PRO A 466 -43.28 -1.68 -5.91
N PRO A 467 -44.46 -1.40 -6.50
CA PRO A 467 -45.75 -1.93 -6.01
C PRO A 467 -45.79 -3.44 -5.82
N GLY A 468 -45.18 -4.22 -6.72
CA GLY A 468 -45.13 -5.69 -6.61
C GLY A 468 -44.28 -6.21 -5.44
N GLN A 469 -43.38 -5.39 -4.90
CA GLN A 469 -42.53 -5.75 -3.74
C GLN A 469 -43.14 -5.34 -2.41
N VAL A 470 -43.95 -4.27 -2.39
CA VAL A 470 -44.71 -3.82 -1.21
C VAL A 470 -45.54 -4.97 -0.66
N LEU A 471 -46.26 -5.66 -1.54
CA LEU A 471 -47.12 -6.75 -1.14
C LEU A 471 -46.33 -7.93 -0.56
N ASN A 472 -45.23 -8.34 -1.20
CA ASN A 472 -44.39 -9.43 -0.68
C ASN A 472 -43.80 -9.08 0.70
N SER A 473 -43.46 -7.81 0.92
CA SER A 473 -42.97 -7.30 2.20
C SER A 473 -44.07 -7.27 3.28
N MET A 474 -45.28 -6.82 2.91
CA MET A 474 -46.46 -6.85 3.79
C MET A 474 -46.87 -8.28 4.16
N LEU A 475 -46.81 -9.22 3.23
CA LEU A 475 -47.04 -10.64 3.51
C LEU A 475 -45.98 -11.23 4.44
N GLY A 476 -44.73 -10.76 4.36
CA GLY A 476 -43.67 -11.08 5.31
C GLY A 476 -43.99 -10.59 6.73
N LEU A 477 -44.44 -9.34 6.89
CA LEU A 477 -44.91 -8.78 8.16
C LEU A 477 -46.04 -9.63 8.76
N LEU A 478 -47.06 -9.96 7.96
CA LEU A 478 -48.21 -10.77 8.39
C LEU A 478 -47.84 -12.22 8.77
N ARG A 479 -46.73 -12.74 8.26
CA ARG A 479 -46.22 -14.09 8.58
C ARG A 479 -45.35 -14.13 9.83
N ALA A 480 -44.71 -13.02 10.19
CA ALA A 480 -43.75 -12.96 11.30
C ALA A 480 -44.40 -13.06 12.68
N GLU A 481 -45.70 -12.75 12.80
CA GLU A 481 -46.39 -12.78 14.08
C GLU A 481 -47.17 -14.06 14.36
N THR A 482 -46.88 -14.64 15.52
CA THR A 482 -47.63 -15.73 16.13
C THR A 482 -48.93 -15.21 16.77
N SER A 483 -49.93 -16.09 16.90
CA SER A 483 -51.38 -15.82 16.93
C SER A 483 -51.96 -14.81 17.92
N ASP A 484 -51.19 -14.30 18.88
CA ASP A 484 -51.76 -13.59 20.04
C ASP A 484 -51.68 -12.05 19.91
N GLU A 485 -50.82 -11.51 19.03
CA GLU A 485 -50.73 -10.07 18.69
C GLU A 485 -51.32 -9.73 17.30
N TRP A 486 -51.92 -10.72 16.63
CA TRP A 486 -52.39 -10.60 15.24
C TRP A 486 -53.40 -9.47 15.01
N VAL A 487 -54.19 -9.12 16.03
CA VAL A 487 -55.17 -8.02 15.94
C VAL A 487 -54.46 -6.68 15.78
N ASP A 488 -53.45 -6.40 16.62
CA ASP A 488 -52.71 -5.13 16.57
C ASP A 488 -51.96 -4.97 15.25
N THR A 489 -51.48 -6.07 14.67
CA THR A 489 -50.77 -6.02 13.39
C THR A 489 -51.65 -5.95 12.17
N VAL A 490 -52.86 -6.53 12.22
CA VAL A 490 -53.88 -6.25 11.21
C VAL A 490 -54.30 -4.78 11.28
N GLU A 491 -54.41 -4.20 12.49
CA GLU A 491 -54.69 -2.77 12.65
C GLU A 491 -53.53 -1.90 12.14
N ARG A 492 -52.27 -2.21 12.46
CA ARG A 492 -51.10 -1.49 11.90
C ARG A 492 -51.01 -1.63 10.38
N ALA A 493 -51.24 -2.83 9.83
CA ALA A 493 -51.22 -3.05 8.39
C ALA A 493 -52.34 -2.26 7.69
N ARG A 494 -53.53 -2.19 8.30
CA ARG A 494 -54.64 -1.35 7.84
C ARG A 494 -54.26 0.13 7.89
N ASP A 495 -53.67 0.60 8.97
CA ASP A 495 -53.32 2.01 9.14
C ASP A 495 -52.19 2.42 8.19
N LEU A 496 -51.23 1.54 7.91
CA LEU A 496 -50.22 1.70 6.85
C LEU A 496 -50.84 1.73 5.45
N LEU A 497 -51.79 0.83 5.14
CA LEU A 497 -52.51 0.83 3.87
C LEU A 497 -53.28 2.15 3.68
N ASN A 498 -54.00 2.61 4.72
CA ASN A 498 -54.69 3.88 4.71
C ASN A 498 -53.73 5.07 4.51
N HIS A 499 -52.55 5.03 5.13
CA HIS A 499 -51.53 6.07 4.93
C HIS A 499 -50.99 6.04 3.48
N LEU A 500 -50.68 4.87 2.93
CA LEU A 500 -50.20 4.73 1.55
C LEU A 500 -51.26 5.19 0.54
N GLU A 501 -52.53 4.87 0.77
CA GLU A 501 -53.66 5.34 -0.03
C GLU A 501 -53.76 6.88 0.01
N GLN A 502 -53.69 7.49 1.20
CA GLN A 502 -53.66 8.94 1.35
C GLN A 502 -52.43 9.60 0.71
N SER A 503 -51.27 8.96 0.75
CA SER A 503 -50.05 9.41 0.07
C SER A 503 -50.17 9.30 -1.46
N ALA A 504 -50.75 8.21 -1.97
CA ALA A 504 -51.00 8.00 -3.41
C ALA A 504 -52.01 9.01 -3.98
N LEU A 505 -53.07 9.32 -3.22
CA LEU A 505 -54.03 10.40 -3.50
C LEU A 505 -53.35 11.77 -3.63
N LYS A 506 -52.30 12.04 -2.85
CA LYS A 506 -51.50 13.28 -2.96
C LYS A 506 -50.57 13.29 -4.19
N MET A 507 -50.13 12.12 -4.68
CA MET A 507 -49.21 12.01 -5.82
C MET A 507 -49.89 12.00 -7.21
N ARG A 508 -51.23 12.11 -7.29
CA ARG A 508 -52.00 12.04 -8.55
C ARG A 508 -51.68 10.80 -9.41
N VAL A 509 -51.42 9.66 -8.77
CA VAL A 509 -51.32 8.39 -9.49
C VAL A 509 -52.75 7.92 -9.78
N PRO A 510 -53.13 7.59 -11.03
CA PRO A 510 -54.47 7.08 -11.34
C PRO A 510 -54.74 5.77 -10.59
N GLU A 511 -55.82 5.70 -9.81
CA GLU A 511 -56.22 4.54 -8.96
C GLU A 511 -56.25 3.21 -9.74
N ARG A 512 -56.54 3.25 -11.05
CA ARG A 512 -56.54 2.08 -11.94
C ARG A 512 -55.20 1.33 -12.02
N ASN A 513 -54.06 1.97 -11.73
CA ASN A 513 -52.74 1.36 -11.88
C ASN A 513 -52.22 0.64 -10.62
N LEU A 514 -52.88 0.79 -9.47
CA LEU A 514 -52.47 0.14 -8.22
C LEU A 514 -53.25 -1.15 -7.98
N ILE A 515 -54.56 -1.16 -8.24
CA ILE A 515 -55.45 -2.26 -7.82
C ILE A 515 -55.50 -3.40 -8.86
N SER A 516 -55.47 -3.08 -10.17
CA SER A 516 -55.63 -4.08 -11.24
C SER A 516 -54.48 -5.10 -11.34
N PRO A 517 -53.19 -4.72 -11.26
CA PRO A 517 -52.09 -5.69 -11.31
C PRO A 517 -51.93 -6.48 -10.01
N MET A 518 -52.43 -5.96 -8.88
CA MET A 518 -52.43 -6.67 -7.59
C MET A 518 -53.42 -7.84 -7.62
N MET A 519 -54.62 -7.68 -8.19
CA MET A 519 -55.61 -8.77 -8.17
C MET A 519 -55.28 -9.96 -9.10
N GLU A 520 -54.34 -9.80 -10.05
CA GLU A 520 -53.94 -10.85 -11.01
C GLU A 520 -52.76 -11.73 -10.55
N ASP A 521 -52.08 -11.40 -9.44
CA ASP A 521 -50.93 -12.15 -8.93
C ASP A 521 -51.38 -13.43 -8.17
N GLU A 522 -50.96 -14.61 -8.64
CA GLU A 522 -51.25 -15.91 -8.01
C GLU A 522 -50.84 -15.96 -6.52
N SER A 523 -49.85 -15.16 -6.12
CA SER A 523 -49.36 -15.02 -4.74
C SER A 523 -50.40 -14.35 -3.83
N ILE A 524 -51.15 -13.37 -4.37
CA ILE A 524 -52.27 -12.70 -3.68
C ILE A 524 -53.43 -13.65 -3.51
N ASN A 525 -53.77 -14.41 -4.56
CA ASN A 525 -54.76 -15.47 -4.47
C ASN A 525 -54.35 -16.55 -3.47
N ALA A 526 -53.07 -16.90 -3.36
CA ALA A 526 -52.55 -17.85 -2.38
C ALA A 526 -52.58 -17.31 -0.94
N ALA A 527 -52.28 -16.02 -0.73
CA ALA A 527 -52.36 -15.35 0.58
C ALA A 527 -53.81 -15.18 1.06
N LEU A 528 -54.72 -14.74 0.17
CA LEU A 528 -56.16 -14.73 0.42
C LEU A 528 -56.66 -16.16 0.69
N HIS A 529 -56.18 -17.16 -0.05
CA HIS A 529 -56.49 -18.57 0.22
C HIS A 529 -56.02 -19.05 1.61
N PHE A 530 -54.84 -18.59 2.05
CA PHE A 530 -54.29 -18.91 3.36
C PHE A 530 -55.08 -18.22 4.48
N MET A 531 -55.49 -16.96 4.27
CA MET A 531 -56.38 -16.21 5.15
C MET A 531 -57.77 -16.85 5.27
N LEU A 532 -58.32 -17.37 4.16
CA LEU A 532 -59.62 -18.05 4.10
C LEU A 532 -59.62 -19.45 4.75
N LYS A 533 -58.46 -20.04 5.05
CA LYS A 533 -58.34 -21.35 5.72
C LYS A 533 -58.39 -21.28 7.25
N ARG A 534 -58.33 -20.10 7.87
CA ARG A 534 -58.38 -19.95 9.34
C ARG A 534 -59.79 -19.64 9.84
N PRO A 535 -60.21 -20.14 11.01
CA PRO A 535 -61.62 -20.18 11.42
C PRO A 535 -62.24 -18.83 11.89
N ASN A 536 -61.56 -17.69 11.77
CA ASN A 536 -62.09 -16.39 12.20
C ASN A 536 -62.47 -15.49 11.01
N CYS A 537 -63.64 -15.77 10.43
CA CYS A 537 -64.21 -15.04 9.28
C CYS A 537 -64.81 -13.66 9.62
N ALA A 538 -64.94 -13.29 10.90
CA ALA A 538 -65.62 -12.05 11.32
C ALA A 538 -64.88 -10.76 10.87
N ALA A 539 -63.55 -10.78 10.89
CA ALA A 539 -62.73 -9.65 10.46
C ALA A 539 -62.72 -9.47 8.93
N LEU A 540 -62.72 -10.60 8.18
CA LEU A 540 -62.77 -10.59 6.72
C LEU A 540 -64.11 -10.06 6.21
N VAL A 541 -65.22 -10.46 6.85
CA VAL A 541 -66.57 -9.95 6.53
C VAL A 541 -66.67 -8.45 6.83
N SER A 542 -66.12 -7.98 7.95
CA SER A 542 -66.12 -6.55 8.28
C SER A 542 -65.24 -5.71 7.33
N ALA A 543 -64.15 -6.27 6.81
CA ALA A 543 -63.31 -5.62 5.80
C ALA A 543 -64.01 -5.54 4.42
N LEU A 544 -64.71 -6.61 4.02
CA LEU A 544 -65.50 -6.65 2.78
C LEU A 544 -66.72 -5.72 2.84
N GLU A 545 -67.42 -5.65 3.99
CA GLU A 545 -68.54 -4.72 4.23
C GLU A 545 -68.11 -3.24 4.15
N LYS A 546 -66.85 -2.91 4.47
CA LYS A 546 -66.34 -1.54 4.37
C LYS A 546 -65.80 -1.19 2.98
N LEU A 547 -65.28 -2.16 2.23
CA LEU A 547 -64.84 -1.98 0.84
C LEU A 547 -66.04 -1.65 -0.09
N ASP A 548 -67.20 -2.23 0.19
CA ASP A 548 -68.46 -1.95 -0.53
C ASP A 548 -68.96 -0.52 -0.27
N ALA A 549 -68.73 0.02 0.93
CA ALA A 549 -69.13 1.39 1.27
C ALA A 549 -68.33 2.48 0.53
N THR A 550 -67.07 2.19 0.15
CA THR A 550 -66.21 3.11 -0.61
C THR A 550 -66.41 3.04 -2.12
N LEU A 551 -66.95 1.94 -2.65
CA LEU A 551 -67.16 1.72 -4.10
C LEU A 551 -68.42 2.39 -4.69
N VAL A 552 -69.19 3.14 -3.90
CA VAL A 552 -70.50 3.70 -4.32
C VAL A 552 -70.41 5.09 -4.99
N VAL A 553 -69.22 5.63 -5.28
CA VAL A 553 -69.09 6.94 -5.95
C VAL A 553 -68.40 6.81 -7.30
N GLU A 554 -69.15 6.38 -8.34
CA GLU A 554 -69.18 6.94 -9.70
C GLU A 554 -70.03 6.06 -10.66
N THR A 555 -71.09 6.65 -11.23
CA THR A 555 -72.21 5.95 -11.87
C THR A 555 -71.95 5.35 -13.25
N SER A 556 -70.70 5.32 -13.75
CA SER A 556 -70.36 4.72 -15.06
C SER A 556 -69.72 3.33 -14.96
N SER A 557 -69.57 2.76 -13.76
CA SER A 557 -68.94 1.45 -13.53
C SER A 557 -69.91 0.34 -13.10
N ILE A 558 -71.23 0.60 -13.12
CA ILE A 558 -72.21 -0.32 -12.53
C ILE A 558 -72.27 -1.66 -13.28
N GLU A 559 -72.14 -1.68 -14.61
CA GLU A 559 -72.19 -2.94 -15.38
C GLU A 559 -70.91 -3.78 -15.23
N SER A 560 -69.73 -3.15 -15.20
CA SER A 560 -68.46 -3.86 -14.95
C SER A 560 -68.38 -4.43 -13.53
N ALA A 561 -68.81 -3.66 -12.52
CA ALA A 561 -68.87 -4.12 -11.14
C ALA A 561 -69.91 -5.24 -10.98
N LYS A 562 -71.01 -5.20 -11.74
CA LYS A 562 -72.04 -6.25 -11.72
C LYS A 562 -71.52 -7.58 -12.27
N ASP A 563 -70.74 -7.56 -13.35
CA ASP A 563 -70.15 -8.77 -13.92
C ASP A 563 -69.07 -9.36 -13.00
N GLU A 564 -68.27 -8.52 -12.35
CA GLU A 564 -67.21 -8.92 -11.42
C GLU A 564 -67.76 -9.45 -10.09
N ILE A 565 -68.80 -8.80 -9.54
CA ILE A 565 -69.58 -9.30 -8.40
C ILE A 565 -70.28 -10.62 -8.76
N THR A 566 -70.81 -10.76 -9.98
CA THR A 566 -71.44 -12.01 -10.44
C THR A 566 -70.42 -13.14 -10.54
N SER A 567 -69.20 -12.85 -11.00
CA SER A 567 -68.09 -13.81 -11.09
C SER A 567 -67.56 -14.24 -9.72
N LEU A 568 -67.40 -13.28 -8.79
CA LEU A 568 -67.05 -13.56 -7.39
C LEU A 568 -68.13 -14.37 -6.68
N MET A 569 -69.40 -14.02 -6.88
CA MET A 569 -70.52 -14.78 -6.33
C MET A 569 -70.58 -16.19 -6.91
N SER A 570 -70.35 -16.38 -8.21
CA SER A 570 -70.24 -17.71 -8.84
C SER A 570 -69.14 -18.57 -8.22
N LEU A 571 -67.95 -17.99 -7.97
CA LEU A 571 -66.83 -18.69 -7.35
C LEU A 571 -67.11 -19.05 -5.88
N VAL A 572 -67.74 -18.14 -5.15
CA VAL A 572 -68.18 -18.34 -3.76
C VAL A 572 -69.25 -19.43 -3.70
N PHE A 573 -70.22 -19.46 -4.62
CA PHE A 573 -71.25 -20.50 -4.71
C PHE A 573 -70.69 -21.86 -5.13
N LYS A 574 -69.72 -21.91 -6.05
CA LYS A 574 -69.06 -23.16 -6.45
C LYS A 574 -68.29 -23.79 -5.28
N ARG A 575 -67.71 -22.99 -4.39
CA ARG A 575 -67.07 -23.49 -3.16
C ARG A 575 -68.07 -23.76 -2.02
N ALA A 576 -69.20 -23.05 -2.02
CA ALA A 576 -70.31 -23.30 -1.11
C ALA A 576 -70.86 -24.72 -1.28
N SER A 577 -71.00 -25.17 -2.53
CA SER A 577 -71.48 -26.51 -2.83
C SER A 577 -70.48 -27.60 -2.44
N GLU A 578 -69.18 -27.31 -2.47
CA GLU A 578 -68.11 -28.22 -2.00
C GLU A 578 -68.03 -28.35 -0.46
N GLN A 579 -68.56 -27.38 0.29
CA GLN A 579 -68.48 -27.29 1.77
C GLN A 579 -69.84 -27.53 2.48
N TRP A 580 -70.88 -27.93 1.73
CA TRP A 580 -72.27 -27.91 2.19
C TRP A 580 -72.59 -28.87 3.36
N SER A 581 -71.69 -29.82 3.68
CA SER A 581 -71.83 -30.70 4.86
C SER A 581 -71.65 -29.96 6.20
N ASN A 582 -71.15 -28.73 6.20
CA ASN A 582 -70.94 -27.94 7.42
C ASN A 582 -72.16 -27.04 7.76
N LYS A 583 -73.00 -27.52 8.69
CA LYS A 583 -74.23 -26.83 9.15
C LYS A 583 -74.00 -25.42 9.73
N SER A 584 -72.84 -25.16 10.34
CA SER A 584 -72.49 -23.84 10.87
C SER A 584 -72.27 -22.82 9.74
N TRP A 585 -71.55 -23.28 8.72
CA TRP A 585 -71.23 -22.48 7.54
C TRP A 585 -72.48 -22.12 6.73
N ALA A 586 -73.36 -23.11 6.47
CA ALA A 586 -74.61 -22.89 5.75
C ALA A 586 -75.52 -21.86 6.43
N ARG A 587 -75.57 -21.86 7.78
CA ARG A 587 -76.39 -20.92 8.55
C ARG A 587 -75.82 -19.49 8.50
N ASN A 588 -74.49 -19.34 8.58
CA ASN A 588 -73.84 -18.04 8.47
C ASN A 588 -73.94 -17.46 7.07
N MET A 589 -73.81 -18.30 6.04
CA MET A 589 -73.97 -17.92 4.64
C MET A 589 -75.41 -17.46 4.33
N HIS A 590 -76.41 -18.17 4.86
CA HIS A 590 -77.81 -17.79 4.75
C HIS A 590 -78.09 -16.42 5.39
N ASN A 591 -77.55 -16.17 6.59
CA ASN A 591 -77.69 -14.88 7.27
C ASN A 591 -76.98 -13.74 6.53
N ALA A 592 -75.82 -14.00 5.92
CA ALA A 592 -75.11 -13.03 5.09
C ALA A 592 -75.91 -12.67 3.83
N LEU A 593 -76.45 -13.68 3.13
CA LEU A 593 -77.29 -13.48 1.94
C LEU A 593 -78.58 -12.72 2.25
N GLN A 594 -79.24 -12.97 3.39
CA GLN A 594 -80.42 -12.20 3.82
C GLN A 594 -80.09 -10.73 4.09
N LYS A 595 -78.93 -10.44 4.69
CA LYS A 595 -78.49 -9.06 4.94
C LYS A 595 -78.16 -8.33 3.65
N LEU A 596 -77.56 -9.03 2.68
CA LEU A 596 -77.23 -8.49 1.36
C LEU A 596 -78.49 -8.19 0.55
N GLU A 597 -79.49 -9.07 0.61
CA GLU A 597 -80.80 -8.85 -0.02
C GLU A 597 -81.56 -7.66 0.59
N ALA A 598 -81.44 -7.47 1.91
CA ALA A 598 -81.98 -6.29 2.60
C ALA A 598 -81.26 -4.99 2.21
N ALA A 599 -79.95 -5.05 1.95
CA ALA A 599 -79.15 -3.88 1.57
C ALA A 599 -79.37 -3.44 0.11
N VAL A 600 -79.67 -4.37 -0.80
CA VAL A 600 -79.86 -4.10 -2.24
C VAL A 600 -81.31 -3.72 -2.59
N GLY A 601 -82.25 -3.79 -1.64
CA GLY A 601 -83.60 -3.23 -1.79
C GLY A 601 -84.50 -3.95 -2.80
N GLY A 602 -84.37 -5.28 -2.95
CA GLY A 602 -85.21 -6.05 -3.87
C GLY A 602 -85.37 -7.53 -3.51
N THR A 603 -86.59 -8.06 -3.64
CA THR A 603 -87.01 -9.45 -3.31
C THR A 603 -86.68 -10.51 -4.37
N MET A 604 -85.83 -10.20 -5.34
CA MET A 604 -85.56 -11.10 -6.48
C MET A 604 -84.51 -12.18 -6.20
N LEU A 605 -83.60 -12.00 -5.24
CA LEU A 605 -82.47 -12.90 -5.06
C LEU A 605 -82.84 -14.19 -4.31
N SER A 606 -83.65 -14.11 -3.26
CA SER A 606 -84.11 -15.30 -2.53
C SER A 606 -85.07 -16.17 -3.35
N SER A 607 -85.98 -15.56 -4.11
CA SER A 607 -87.04 -16.29 -4.85
C SER A 607 -86.55 -17.00 -6.11
N PHE A 608 -85.54 -16.45 -6.79
CA PHE A 608 -84.96 -17.06 -8.01
C PHE A 608 -84.01 -18.22 -7.66
N TYR A 609 -83.28 -18.13 -6.55
CA TYR A 609 -82.27 -19.14 -6.17
C TYR A 609 -82.79 -20.23 -5.21
N LEU A 610 -83.79 -19.96 -4.37
CA LEU A 610 -84.46 -21.05 -3.61
C LEU A 610 -85.16 -22.04 -4.55
N ASN A 611 -85.63 -21.59 -5.72
CA ASN A 611 -86.26 -22.47 -6.71
C ASN A 611 -85.25 -23.28 -7.55
N SER A 612 -84.02 -22.79 -7.76
CA SER A 612 -82.96 -23.58 -8.42
C SER A 612 -82.32 -24.57 -7.46
N ALA A 613 -82.11 -24.19 -6.19
CA ALA A 613 -81.51 -25.03 -5.16
C ALA A 613 -82.46 -26.10 -4.55
N PHE A 614 -83.76 -26.06 -4.84
CA PHE A 614 -84.70 -27.15 -4.52
C PHE A 614 -84.87 -28.16 -5.68
N ARG A 615 -84.33 -27.84 -6.86
CA ARG A 615 -84.39 -28.70 -8.06
C ARG A 615 -83.14 -29.56 -8.26
N GLU A 616 -81.99 -29.11 -7.78
CA GLU A 616 -80.78 -29.93 -7.57
C GLU A 616 -80.76 -30.50 -6.17
#